data_AF-A0AAX0PYN8-F1
#
_entry.id   AF-A0AAX0PYN8-F1
#
_cell.length_a   1.000
_cell.length_b   1.000
_cell.length_c   1.000
_cell.angle_alpha   90.00
_cell.angle_beta   90.00
_cell.angle_gamma   90.00
#
_symmetry.space_group_name_H-M   'P 1'
#
loop_
_entity.id
_entity.type
_entity.pdbx_description
1 polymer ?
#
loop_
_entity_poly.entity_id
_entity_poly.type
_entity_poly.pdbx_seq_one_letter_code
_entity_poly.pdbx_strand_id
1 'polypeptide(L)'
;GFKQWQKDFNRTVNRGAKAIRIAAPIIKKLTPAEQKHLDTTDERAIVGYRYLPVFDVAQTSGEPVLSAKDFVKENLADHQNVTSLYNAFKDYLNQQTDLKVSEVPLATLNGAKGYFQPSTNEIVIGGDEPDNALKLKTLYHEYAHSQ
;
A
#
# COMPACT_ATOMS: atom_id res chain seq x y z
N GLY A 1 -7.68 -11.78 -16.31
CA GLY A 1 -8.19 -10.57 -16.99
C GLY A 1 -9.58 -10.83 -17.54
N PHE A 2 -9.73 -10.94 -18.87
CA PHE A 2 -11.04 -11.03 -19.53
C PHE A 2 -11.98 -12.11 -18.97
N LYS A 3 -11.56 -13.39 -18.98
CA LYS A 3 -12.39 -14.51 -18.50
C LYS A 3 -12.60 -14.51 -16.98
N GLN A 4 -11.75 -13.83 -16.22
CA GLN A 4 -11.85 -13.78 -14.76
C GLN A 4 -13.10 -13.04 -14.32
N TRP A 5 -13.47 -11.96 -15.04
CA TRP A 5 -14.71 -11.23 -14.80
C TRP A 5 -15.92 -12.14 -14.84
N GLN A 6 -15.99 -13.06 -15.80
CA GLN A 6 -17.11 -13.97 -15.94
C GLN A 6 -17.08 -15.06 -14.87
N LYS A 7 -15.90 -15.62 -14.60
CA LYS A 7 -15.73 -16.76 -13.70
C LYS A 7 -15.92 -16.40 -12.23
N ASP A 8 -15.37 -15.27 -11.79
CA ASP A 8 -15.27 -14.96 -10.35
C ASP A 8 -16.26 -13.87 -9.92
N PHE A 9 -16.69 -13.01 -10.85
CA PHE A 9 -17.47 -11.82 -10.53
C PHE A 9 -18.84 -11.80 -11.23
N ASN A 10 -19.19 -12.82 -12.02
CA ASN A 10 -20.43 -12.86 -12.83
C ASN A 10 -20.61 -11.61 -13.70
N ARG A 11 -19.51 -11.12 -14.30
CA ARG A 11 -19.48 -9.95 -15.17
C ARG A 11 -18.86 -10.25 -16.52
N THR A 12 -19.30 -9.56 -17.55
CA THR A 12 -18.77 -9.67 -18.91
C THR A 12 -18.11 -8.36 -19.31
N VAL A 13 -16.92 -8.43 -19.91
CA VAL A 13 -16.26 -7.24 -20.46
C VAL A 13 -17.04 -6.74 -21.67
N ASN A 14 -17.32 -5.44 -21.68
CA ASN A 14 -18.13 -4.81 -22.72
C ASN A 14 -17.43 -4.84 -24.07
N ARG A 15 -18.21 -5.07 -25.13
CA ARG A 15 -17.69 -5.10 -26.51
C ARG A 15 -17.03 -3.76 -26.84
N GLY A 16 -15.81 -3.80 -27.36
CA GLY A 16 -15.03 -2.60 -27.70
C GLY A 16 -14.22 -1.99 -26.54
N ALA A 17 -14.30 -2.56 -25.33
CA ALA A 17 -13.46 -2.12 -24.21
C ALA A 17 -11.96 -2.31 -24.49
N LYS A 18 -11.16 -1.31 -24.12
CA LYS A 18 -9.69 -1.34 -24.25
C LYS A 18 -9.07 -1.79 -22.94
N ALA A 19 -8.22 -2.81 -23.01
CA ALA A 19 -7.53 -3.35 -21.85
C ALA A 19 -6.41 -2.42 -21.37
N ILE A 20 -6.20 -2.37 -20.05
CA ILE A 20 -5.00 -1.84 -19.42
C ILE A 20 -3.98 -2.97 -19.32
N ARG A 21 -2.72 -2.72 -19.67
CA ARG A 21 -1.64 -3.72 -19.59
C ARG A 21 -0.88 -3.53 -18.28
N ILE A 22 -0.91 -4.55 -17.43
CA ILE A 22 -0.13 -4.58 -16.18
C ILE A 22 1.04 -5.56 -16.31
N ALA A 23 2.16 -5.26 -15.67
CA ALA A 23 3.25 -6.23 -15.52
C ALA A 23 2.87 -7.22 -14.41
N ALA A 24 2.91 -8.51 -14.71
CA ALA A 24 2.66 -9.58 -13.76
C ALA A 24 3.90 -10.48 -13.64
N PRO A 25 4.31 -10.85 -12.42
CA PRO A 25 5.49 -11.68 -12.22
C PRO A 25 5.26 -13.11 -12.75
N ILE A 26 6.34 -13.72 -13.23
CA ILE A 26 6.41 -15.14 -13.56
C ILE A 26 7.09 -15.83 -12.39
N ILE A 27 6.31 -16.56 -11.60
CA ILE A 27 6.81 -17.30 -10.43
C ILE A 27 7.08 -18.74 -10.86
N LYS A 28 8.33 -19.18 -10.73
CA LYS A 28 8.75 -20.57 -11.00
C LYS A 28 9.27 -21.23 -9.73
N LYS A 29 9.12 -22.55 -9.65
CA LYS A 29 9.82 -23.36 -8.66
C LYS A 29 11.30 -23.42 -9.05
N LEU A 30 12.19 -23.14 -8.11
CA LEU A 30 13.62 -23.22 -8.31
C LEU A 30 14.10 -24.68 -8.23
N THR A 31 15.07 -25.02 -9.07
CA THR A 31 15.87 -26.23 -8.92
C THR A 31 16.92 -26.06 -7.81
N PRO A 32 17.45 -27.14 -7.22
CA PRO A 32 18.52 -27.03 -6.22
C PRO A 32 19.76 -26.28 -6.73
N ALA A 33 20.06 -26.38 -8.03
CA ALA A 33 21.17 -25.64 -8.65
C ALA A 33 20.89 -24.13 -8.72
N GLU A 34 19.66 -23.73 -9.07
CA GLU A 34 19.25 -22.32 -9.09
C GLU A 34 19.18 -21.72 -7.69
N GLN A 35 18.71 -22.47 -6.69
CA GLN A 35 18.73 -22.06 -5.28
C GLN A 35 20.16 -21.77 -4.81
N LYS A 36 21.10 -22.67 -5.14
CA LYS A 36 22.52 -22.48 -4.82
C LYS A 36 23.14 -21.29 -5.55
N HIS A 37 22.77 -21.07 -6.81
CA HIS A 37 23.28 -19.93 -7.58
C HIS A 37 22.78 -18.58 -7.05
N LEU A 38 21.53 -18.54 -6.61
CA LEU A 38 20.87 -17.34 -6.09
C LEU A 38 21.08 -17.14 -4.59
N ASP A 39 21.79 -18.06 -3.93
CA ASP A 39 22.00 -18.07 -2.47
C ASP A 39 20.70 -17.90 -1.67
N THR A 40 19.68 -18.67 -2.05
CA THR A 40 18.36 -18.64 -1.39
C THR A 40 17.87 -20.04 -1.06
N THR A 41 17.15 -20.16 0.06
CA THR A 41 16.40 -21.37 0.43
C THR A 41 14.97 -21.37 -0.11
N ASP A 42 14.54 -20.29 -0.80
CA ASP A 42 13.19 -20.18 -1.31
C ASP A 42 12.89 -21.23 -2.37
N GLU A 43 11.74 -21.87 -2.28
CA GLU A 43 11.32 -22.84 -3.29
C GLU A 43 10.92 -22.18 -4.61
N ARG A 44 10.58 -20.88 -4.60
CA ARG A 44 10.06 -20.17 -5.77
C ARG A 44 10.67 -18.79 -5.86
N ALA A 45 10.91 -18.34 -7.09
CA ALA A 45 11.35 -16.97 -7.36
C ALA A 45 10.61 -16.35 -8.54
N ILE A 46 10.64 -15.02 -8.58
CA ILE A 46 10.24 -14.24 -9.75
C ILE A 46 11.38 -14.31 -10.75
N VAL A 47 11.13 -14.92 -11.91
CA VAL A 47 12.15 -15.10 -12.97
C VAL A 47 11.95 -14.14 -14.15
N GLY A 48 10.99 -13.22 -14.03
CA GLY A 48 10.67 -12.24 -15.06
C GLY A 48 9.24 -11.74 -14.94
N TYR A 49 8.86 -10.88 -15.89
CA TYR A 49 7.54 -10.25 -15.95
C TYR A 49 6.92 -10.43 -17.32
N ARG A 50 5.59 -10.53 -17.34
CA ARG A 50 4.79 -10.55 -18.58
C ARG A 50 3.64 -9.56 -18.48
N TYR A 51 3.22 -8.99 -19.61
CA TYR A 51 2.08 -8.08 -19.64
C TYR A 51 0.75 -8.82 -19.71
N LEU A 52 -0.11 -8.63 -18.72
CA LEU A 52 -1.47 -9.17 -18.69
C LEU A 52 -2.51 -8.08 -18.93
N PRO A 53 -3.57 -8.37 -19.71
CA PRO A 53 -4.68 -7.45 -19.88
C PRO A 53 -5.63 -7.52 -18.68
N VAL A 54 -5.94 -6.36 -18.10
CA VAL A 54 -7.01 -6.13 -17.13
C VAL A 54 -8.00 -5.08 -17.67
N PHE A 55 -9.17 -5.00 -17.06
CA PHE A 55 -10.25 -4.09 -17.46
C PHE A 55 -10.77 -3.41 -16.21
N ASP A 56 -11.19 -2.15 -16.35
CA ASP A 56 -11.86 -1.41 -15.28
C ASP A 56 -13.26 -1.99 -15.04
N VAL A 57 -13.77 -1.91 -13.80
CA VAL A 57 -15.14 -2.34 -13.46
C VAL A 57 -16.18 -1.68 -14.37
N ALA A 58 -16.01 -0.39 -14.68
CA ALA A 58 -16.89 0.40 -15.55
C ALA A 58 -16.89 -0.10 -17.00
N GLN A 59 -15.89 -0.89 -17.41
CA GLN A 59 -15.81 -1.52 -18.74
C GLN A 59 -16.48 -2.90 -18.77
N THR A 60 -17.20 -3.28 -17.72
CA THR A 60 -17.87 -4.58 -17.61
C THR A 60 -19.34 -4.41 -17.24
N SER A 61 -20.15 -5.41 -17.53
CA SER A 61 -21.58 -5.47 -17.18
C SER A 61 -21.90 -6.80 -16.49
N GLY A 62 -22.74 -6.76 -15.46
CA GLY A 62 -23.14 -7.93 -14.65
C GLY A 62 -23.36 -7.53 -13.19
N GLU A 63 -23.17 -8.50 -12.28
CA GLU A 63 -23.43 -8.32 -10.85
C GLU A 63 -22.62 -7.17 -10.22
N PRO A 64 -23.18 -6.39 -9.27
CA PRO A 64 -22.45 -5.34 -8.57
C PRO A 64 -21.15 -5.86 -7.95
N VAL A 65 -20.10 -5.05 -8.03
CA VAL A 65 -18.79 -5.33 -7.40
C VAL A 65 -18.66 -4.42 -6.19
N LEU A 66 -18.25 -5.00 -5.06
CA LEU A 66 -17.90 -4.21 -3.88
C LEU A 66 -16.74 -3.27 -4.23
N SER A 67 -16.94 -1.99 -3.96
CA SER A 67 -15.99 -0.91 -4.15
C SER A 67 -15.46 -0.45 -2.79
N ALA A 68 -14.34 0.29 -2.80
CA ALA A 68 -13.85 0.91 -1.57
C ALA A 68 -14.91 1.79 -0.91
N LYS A 69 -15.84 2.39 -1.66
CA LYS A 69 -16.92 3.23 -1.13
C LYS A 69 -17.94 2.47 -0.30
N ASP A 70 -18.07 1.16 -0.52
CA ASP A 70 -18.98 0.31 0.26
C ASP A 70 -18.43 0.04 1.67
N PHE A 71 -17.11 0.21 1.86
CA PHE A 71 -16.44 0.03 3.14
C PHE A 71 -15.96 1.35 3.77
N VAL A 72 -15.66 2.34 2.93
CA VAL A 72 -15.13 3.64 3.31
C VAL A 72 -16.22 4.68 3.12
N LYS A 73 -16.78 5.15 4.24
CA LYS A 73 -17.70 6.30 4.21
C LYS A 73 -16.92 7.52 3.70
N GLU A 74 -17.38 8.13 2.61
CA GLU A 74 -16.76 9.33 1.99
C GLU A 74 -16.65 10.51 2.98
N ASN A 75 -17.48 10.53 4.02
CA ASN A 75 -17.36 11.48 5.12
C ASN A 75 -16.26 11.05 6.10
N LEU A 76 -15.01 11.32 5.71
CA LEU A 76 -13.91 11.55 6.65
C LEU A 76 -14.08 12.87 7.44
N ALA A 77 -15.10 13.68 7.10
CA ALA A 77 -15.43 14.93 7.78
C ALA A 77 -15.75 14.74 9.27
N ASP A 78 -16.24 13.55 9.64
CA ASP A 78 -16.14 13.09 11.02
C ASP A 78 -14.74 12.48 11.20
N HIS A 79 -13.77 13.32 11.58
CA HIS A 79 -12.46 12.89 12.10
C HIS A 79 -12.57 12.12 13.43
N GLN A 80 -13.74 11.57 13.75
CA GLN A 80 -13.96 10.71 14.90
C GLN A 80 -12.95 9.57 14.82
N ASN A 81 -12.07 9.52 15.80
CA ASN A 81 -11.02 8.53 15.99
C ASN A 81 -9.75 8.67 15.13
N VAL A 82 -9.59 9.67 14.26
CA VAL A 82 -8.33 9.85 13.51
C VAL A 82 -7.16 10.15 14.46
N THR A 83 -7.40 10.99 15.47
CA THR A 83 -6.45 11.24 16.57
C THR A 83 -6.10 9.94 17.29
N SER A 84 -7.10 9.11 17.60
CA SER A 84 -6.91 7.84 18.27
C SER A 84 -6.10 6.86 17.42
N LEU A 85 -6.35 6.82 16.10
CA LEU A 85 -5.61 6.00 15.15
C LEU A 85 -4.16 6.45 15.01
N TYR A 86 -3.91 7.76 14.90
CA TYR A 86 -2.57 8.32 14.87
C TYR A 86 -1.78 7.93 16.12
N ASN A 87 -2.36 8.14 17.31
CA ASN A 87 -1.72 7.78 18.57
C ASN A 87 -1.51 6.26 18.66
N ALA A 88 -2.52 5.45 18.36
CA ALA A 88 -2.39 3.99 18.40
C ALA A 88 -1.29 3.47 17.47
N PHE A 89 -1.18 4.02 16.25
CA PHE A 89 -0.12 3.59 15.32
C PHE A 89 1.25 4.08 15.77
N LYS A 90 1.38 5.33 16.21
CA LYS A 90 2.62 5.88 16.79
C LYS A 90 3.08 5.08 18.00
N ASP A 91 2.16 4.71 18.89
CA ASP A 91 2.43 3.92 20.09
C ASP A 91 2.84 2.50 19.72
N TYR A 92 2.14 1.86 18.78
CA TYR A 92 2.52 0.55 18.25
C TYR A 92 3.95 0.56 17.71
N LEU A 93 4.30 1.55 16.86
CA LEU A 93 5.64 1.65 16.29
C LEU A 93 6.71 1.81 17.39
N ASN A 94 6.50 2.70 18.35
CA ASN A 94 7.44 2.92 19.45
C ASN A 94 7.54 1.75 20.44
N GLN A 95 6.49 0.95 20.61
CA GLN A 95 6.43 -0.09 21.66
C GLN A 95 6.68 -1.50 21.14
N GLN A 96 6.36 -1.78 19.89
CA GLN A 96 6.33 -3.13 19.32
C GLN A 96 7.34 -3.33 18.18
N THR A 97 8.09 -2.28 17.81
CA THR A 97 9.12 -2.34 16.76
C THR A 97 10.40 -1.65 17.23
N ASP A 98 11.47 -1.80 16.47
CA ASP A 98 12.74 -1.09 16.71
C ASP A 98 12.73 0.36 16.18
N LEU A 99 11.60 0.83 15.65
CA LEU A 99 11.44 2.20 15.17
C LEU A 99 11.13 3.14 16.33
N LYS A 100 11.69 4.34 16.26
CA LYS A 100 11.29 5.46 17.12
C LYS A 100 10.45 6.43 16.31
N VAL A 101 9.33 6.89 16.87
CA VAL A 101 8.53 7.97 16.27
C VAL A 101 8.52 9.16 17.22
N SER A 102 9.05 10.30 16.75
CA SER A 102 9.10 11.55 17.51
C SER A 102 8.38 12.68 16.78
N GLU A 103 7.98 13.70 17.54
CA GLU A 103 7.31 14.89 17.03
C GLU A 103 8.18 16.12 17.28
N VAL A 104 8.36 16.94 16.24
CA VAL A 104 9.10 18.21 16.30
C VAL A 104 8.29 19.32 15.63
N PRO A 105 8.59 20.61 15.90
CA PRO A 105 7.90 21.70 15.21
C PRO A 105 8.15 21.66 13.69
N LEU A 106 7.12 21.88 12.87
CA LEU A 106 7.19 21.90 11.40
C LEU A 106 8.28 22.84 10.88
N ALA A 107 8.53 23.94 11.59
CA ALA A 107 9.58 24.90 11.25
C ALA A 107 11.00 24.29 11.23
N THR A 108 11.24 23.19 11.95
CA THR A 108 12.54 22.49 11.96
C THR A 108 12.70 21.50 10.80
N LEU A 109 11.63 21.23 10.05
CA LEU A 109 11.57 20.21 9.00
C LEU A 109 11.90 20.73 7.60
N ASN A 110 12.42 21.96 7.47
CA ASN A 110 12.84 22.55 6.18
C ASN A 110 11.77 22.47 5.07
N GLY A 111 10.49 22.59 5.43
CA GLY A 111 9.35 22.52 4.50
C GLY A 111 8.72 21.13 4.35
N ALA A 112 9.31 20.08 4.92
CA ALA A 112 8.70 18.76 5.00
C ALA A 112 7.65 18.68 6.12
N LYS A 113 6.78 17.66 6.04
CA LYS A 113 5.78 17.33 7.07
C LYS A 113 6.25 16.23 8.02
N GLY A 114 7.28 15.50 7.62
CA GLY A 114 7.96 14.46 8.38
C GLY A 114 9.13 13.91 7.55
N TYR A 115 9.92 13.02 8.14
CA TYR A 115 10.94 12.24 7.46
C TYR A 115 11.26 10.96 8.24
N PHE A 116 11.71 9.92 7.54
CA PHE A 116 12.43 8.80 8.13
C PHE A 116 13.95 8.99 8.02
N GLN A 117 14.66 8.73 9.13
CA GLN A 117 16.12 8.79 9.21
C GLN A 117 16.70 7.36 9.36
N PRO A 118 17.24 6.75 8.29
CA PRO A 118 17.74 5.38 8.33
C PRO A 118 18.88 5.16 9.33
N SER A 119 19.74 6.16 9.55
CA SER A 119 20.90 6.02 10.44
C SER A 119 20.53 5.87 11.93
N THR A 120 19.35 6.35 12.33
CA THR A 120 18.86 6.29 13.72
C THR A 120 17.59 5.46 13.86
N ASN A 121 17.09 4.90 12.75
CA ASN A 121 15.81 4.19 12.69
C ASN A 121 14.64 5.00 13.28
N GLU A 122 14.62 6.31 13.00
CA GLU A 122 13.67 7.25 13.59
C GLU A 122 12.78 7.88 12.51
N ILE A 123 11.48 7.87 12.76
CA ILE A 123 10.48 8.66 12.04
C ILE A 123 10.23 9.94 12.83
N VAL A 124 10.35 11.08 12.17
CA VAL A 124 10.10 12.40 12.74
C VAL A 124 8.88 13.01 12.05
N ILE A 125 7.91 13.46 12.83
CA ILE A 125 6.66 14.06 12.33
C ILE A 125 6.53 15.51 12.80
N GLY A 126 5.97 16.39 11.97
CA GLY A 126 5.60 17.74 12.36
C GLY A 126 4.46 17.74 13.39
N GLY A 127 4.78 17.91 14.66
CA GLY A 127 3.84 17.75 15.78
C GLY A 127 2.74 18.82 15.84
N ASP A 128 3.07 20.03 15.39
CA ASP A 128 2.19 21.20 15.31
C ASP A 128 1.32 21.24 14.03
N GLU A 129 1.28 20.17 13.23
CA GLU A 129 0.28 20.00 12.18
C GLU A 129 -1.13 19.87 12.80
N PRO A 130 -2.05 20.83 12.55
CA PRO A 130 -3.37 20.86 13.18
C PRO A 130 -4.28 19.72 12.74
N ASP A 131 -4.09 19.15 11.54
CA ASP A 131 -4.88 18.04 11.05
C ASP A 131 -4.22 16.68 11.36
N ASN A 132 -4.77 15.95 12.33
CA ASN A 132 -4.30 14.60 12.66
C ASN A 132 -4.43 13.60 11.49
N ALA A 133 -5.30 13.84 10.51
CA ALA A 133 -5.36 13.03 9.30
C ALA A 133 -4.11 13.22 8.44
N LEU A 134 -3.60 14.47 8.36
CA LEU A 134 -2.34 14.76 7.68
C LEU A 134 -1.14 14.18 8.43
N LYS A 135 -1.15 14.22 9.77
CA LYS A 135 -0.11 13.53 10.57
C LYS A 135 -0.13 12.02 10.37
N LEU A 136 -1.31 11.39 10.40
CA LEU A 136 -1.44 9.95 10.16
C LEU A 136 -1.01 9.56 8.74
N LYS A 137 -1.40 10.33 7.72
CA LYS A 137 -0.94 10.14 6.33
C LYS A 137 0.59 10.20 6.26
N THR A 138 1.19 11.22 6.88
CA THR A 138 2.64 11.41 6.89
C THR A 138 3.33 10.25 7.61
N LEU A 139 2.81 9.82 8.76
CA LEU A 139 3.34 8.66 9.49
C LEU A 139 3.31 7.38 8.65
N TYR A 140 2.24 7.11 7.90
CA TYR A 140 2.21 5.98 6.97
C TYR A 140 3.25 6.09 5.85
N HIS A 141 3.47 7.30 5.33
CA HIS A 141 4.46 7.55 4.30
C HIS A 141 5.88 7.28 4.81
N GLU A 142 6.24 7.83 5.97
CA GLU A 142 7.56 7.64 6.56
C GLU A 142 7.78 6.21 7.05
N TYR A 143 6.73 5.54 7.53
CA TYR A 143 6.80 4.11 7.84
C TYR A 143 7.08 3.28 6.58
N ALA A 144 6.50 3.60 5.43
CA ALA A 144 6.81 2.92 4.19
C ALA A 144 8.27 3.10 3.75
N HIS A 145 8.90 4.24 4.10
CA HIS A 145 10.34 4.43 3.89
C HIS A 145 11.22 3.58 4.81
N SER A 146 10.68 3.08 5.92
CA SER A 146 11.41 2.24 6.88
C SER A 146 11.24 0.74 6.65
N GLN A 147 10.53 0.32 5.59
CA GLN A 147 10.34 -1.10 5.23
C GLN A 147 11.22 -1.54 4.07
#